data_AF-A0A7N0U5D0-F1
#
_entry.id   AF-A0A7N0U5D0-F1
#
_cell.length_a   1.000
_cell.length_b   1.000
_cell.length_c   1.000
_cell.angle_alpha   90.00
_cell.angle_beta   90.00
_cell.angle_gamma   90.00
#
_symmetry.space_group_name_H-M   'P 1'
#
loop_
_entity.id
_entity.type
_entity.pdbx_description
1 polymer ?
#
loop_
_entity_poly.entity_id
_entity_poly.type
_entity_poly.pdbx_seq_one_letter_code
_entity_poly.pdbx_strand_id
1 'polypeptide(L)'
;MSGMGDGYVGTAQDAVRIRRLEKQREAERKKIQELKSKSASTQGQPGLLQFGSSTSEILETAFKKETVGLVTREQYVEKRVNIRNKFEEEEKEKLLKLQQEEDELQQLKRKKRKIKGGSKLSFADDIENGSEDEYGDNGTREASNLSRGKLGKDPTVETSFLPDSEREAEEQAERERLRRQWVIEQEQIKNEPLEITYSYWDGTGHRRVIQVC
;
A
#
# COMPACT_ATOMS: atom_id res chain seq x y z
N MET A 1 43.78 25.06 -10.09
CA MET A 1 44.71 24.66 -9.01
C MET A 1 44.19 23.36 -8.39
N SER A 2 45.12 22.45 -8.06
CA SER A 2 44.93 21.04 -7.63
C SER A 2 44.39 20.12 -8.74
N GLY A 3 45.16 19.23 -9.37
CA GLY A 3 46.34 18.51 -8.91
C GLY A 3 45.91 17.29 -8.09
N MET A 4 45.61 16.18 -8.75
CA MET A 4 45.58 14.83 -8.18
C MET A 4 45.58 13.84 -9.34
N GLY A 5 46.71 13.14 -9.52
CA GLY A 5 46.82 12.07 -10.49
C GLY A 5 45.84 10.96 -10.15
N ASP A 6 45.10 10.51 -11.15
CA ASP A 6 44.27 9.31 -11.06
C ASP A 6 45.20 8.09 -11.12
N GLY A 7 45.92 7.88 -10.02
CA GLY A 7 46.87 6.79 -9.82
C GLY A 7 46.13 5.48 -9.52
N TYR A 8 45.24 5.07 -10.41
CA TYR A 8 44.61 3.76 -10.30
C TYR A 8 45.60 2.67 -10.69
N VAL A 9 46.23 2.02 -9.71
CA VAL A 9 47.29 0.99 -9.87
C VAL A 9 46.71 -0.42 -10.09
N GLY A 10 45.50 -0.53 -10.64
CA GLY A 10 44.79 -1.79 -10.84
C GLY A 10 44.83 -2.31 -12.28
N THR A 11 44.29 -3.50 -12.51
CA THR A 11 44.28 -4.11 -13.85
C THR A 11 43.32 -3.36 -14.79
N ALA A 12 43.53 -3.46 -16.11
CA ALA A 12 42.64 -2.84 -17.10
C ALA A 12 41.16 -3.29 -16.97
N GLN A 13 40.93 -4.52 -16.48
CA GLN A 13 39.58 -5.02 -16.19
C GLN A 13 38.94 -4.32 -14.97
N ASP A 14 39.75 -3.96 -13.98
CA ASP A 14 39.26 -3.23 -12.82
C ASP A 14 38.87 -1.79 -13.17
N ALA A 15 39.61 -1.14 -14.07
CA ALA A 15 39.25 0.19 -14.57
C ALA A 15 37.87 0.21 -15.26
N VAL A 16 37.54 -0.83 -16.01
CA VAL A 16 36.21 -0.98 -16.64
C VAL A 16 35.13 -1.22 -15.60
N ARG A 17 35.41 -2.02 -14.56
CA ARG A 17 34.47 -2.26 -13.45
C ARG A 17 34.20 -0.97 -12.68
N ILE A 18 35.23 -0.17 -12.42
CA ILE A 18 35.12 1.13 -11.72
C ILE A 18 34.23 2.07 -12.51
N ARG A 19 34.49 2.26 -13.81
CA ARG A 19 33.65 3.10 -14.68
C ARG A 19 32.17 2.67 -14.67
N ARG A 20 31.90 1.35 -14.62
CA ARG A 20 30.53 0.82 -14.52
C ARG A 20 29.88 1.16 -13.18
N LEU A 21 30.60 0.99 -12.07
CA LEU A 21 30.10 1.31 -10.73
C LEU A 21 29.92 2.81 -10.53
N GLU A 22 30.82 3.63 -11.06
CA GLU A 22 30.68 5.09 -11.08
C GLU A 22 29.44 5.53 -11.85
N LYS A 23 29.21 4.95 -13.03
CA LYS A 23 27.99 5.21 -13.81
C LYS A 23 26.71 4.81 -13.05
N GLN A 24 26.74 3.71 -12.29
CA GLN A 24 25.61 3.32 -11.43
C GLN A 24 25.41 4.32 -10.28
N ARG A 25 26.48 4.70 -9.58
CA ARG A 25 26.42 5.70 -8.49
C ARG A 25 25.96 7.07 -9.00
N GLU A 26 26.39 7.49 -10.19
CA GLU A 26 25.95 8.73 -10.81
C GLU A 26 24.47 8.69 -11.17
N ALA A 27 24.00 7.57 -11.74
CA ALA A 27 22.58 7.37 -12.02
C ALA A 27 21.73 7.38 -10.74
N GLU A 28 22.19 6.74 -9.67
CA GLU A 28 21.54 6.77 -8.35
C GLU A 28 21.54 8.18 -7.75
N ARG A 29 22.67 8.88 -7.80
CA ARG A 29 22.76 10.28 -7.34
C ARG A 29 21.81 11.19 -8.13
N LYS A 30 21.72 11.01 -9.45
CA LYS A 30 20.79 11.74 -10.31
C LYS A 30 19.34 11.41 -9.96
N LYS A 31 19.02 10.14 -9.70
CA LYS A 31 17.68 9.72 -9.24
C LYS A 31 17.34 10.32 -7.89
N ILE A 32 18.27 10.34 -6.93
CA ILE A 32 18.09 10.98 -5.62
C ILE A 32 17.90 12.48 -5.78
N GLN A 33 18.67 13.14 -6.65
CA GLN A 33 18.52 14.56 -6.94
C GLN A 33 17.18 14.88 -7.62
N GLU A 34 16.71 14.00 -8.51
CA GLU A 34 15.38 14.11 -9.13
C GLU A 34 14.27 13.93 -8.09
N LEU A 35 14.38 12.94 -7.20
CA LEU A 35 13.44 12.75 -6.09
C LEU A 35 13.50 13.92 -5.09
N LYS A 36 14.68 14.49 -4.86
CA LYS A 36 14.89 15.66 -4.00
C LYS A 36 14.32 16.93 -4.64
N SER A 37 14.47 17.11 -5.95
CA SER A 37 13.88 18.25 -6.67
C SER A 37 12.37 18.12 -6.83
N LYS A 38 11.84 16.90 -7.05
CA LYS A 38 10.40 16.62 -7.02
C LYS A 38 9.80 16.85 -5.63
N SER A 39 10.49 16.42 -4.57
CA SER A 39 10.04 16.71 -3.20
C SER A 39 10.21 18.19 -2.84
N ALA A 40 11.27 18.86 -3.32
CA ALA A 40 11.46 20.30 -3.13
C ALA A 40 10.50 21.18 -3.95
N SER A 41 10.03 20.76 -5.14
CA SER A 41 8.95 21.47 -5.84
C SER A 41 7.63 21.42 -5.08
N THR A 42 7.47 20.45 -4.17
CA THR A 42 6.37 20.37 -3.21
C THR A 42 6.67 21.16 -1.92
N GLN A 43 7.88 21.70 -1.74
CA GLN A 43 8.33 22.45 -0.55
C GLN A 43 8.00 23.95 -0.63
N GLY A 44 6.70 24.24 -0.69
CA GLY A 44 6.14 25.38 0.04
C GLY A 44 5.85 25.06 1.52
N GLN A 45 6.28 23.90 2.02
CA GLN A 45 6.01 23.40 3.38
C GLN A 45 7.28 22.78 3.98
N PRO A 46 7.99 23.49 4.87
CA PRO A 46 9.07 22.90 5.63
C PRO A 46 8.46 22.02 6.74
N GLY A 47 8.88 20.75 6.81
CA GLY A 47 8.69 19.92 8.01
C GLY A 47 7.49 18.98 8.07
N LEU A 48 6.97 18.49 6.93
CA LEU A 48 5.86 17.51 6.91
C LEU A 48 6.25 16.18 6.24
N LEU A 49 7.37 15.60 6.65
CA LEU A 49 7.48 14.14 6.63
C LEU A 49 6.66 13.62 7.83
N GLN A 50 5.34 13.73 7.76
CA GLN A 50 4.45 13.16 8.77
C GLN A 50 4.27 11.67 8.47
N PHE A 51 5.32 10.91 8.73
CA PHE A 51 5.28 9.46 8.79
C PHE A 51 4.31 9.07 9.93
N GLY A 52 3.08 8.70 9.57
CA GLY A 52 2.02 8.37 10.54
C GLY A 52 0.86 9.35 10.65
N SER A 53 0.72 10.33 9.74
CA SER A 53 -0.51 11.13 9.68
C SER A 53 -1.68 10.28 9.21
N SER A 54 -2.72 10.16 10.04
CA SER A 54 -4.00 9.59 9.60
C SER A 54 -4.53 10.37 8.39
N THR A 55 -5.24 9.71 7.48
CA THR A 55 -5.87 10.35 6.31
C THR A 55 -6.74 11.56 6.71
N SER A 56 -7.32 11.53 7.92
CA SER A 56 -8.08 12.62 8.52
C SER A 56 -7.25 13.89 8.79
N GLU A 57 -6.01 13.74 9.27
CA GLU A 57 -5.15 14.88 9.60
C GLU A 57 -4.63 15.58 8.34
N ILE A 58 -4.37 14.82 7.28
CA ILE A 58 -3.99 15.36 5.97
C ILE A 58 -5.14 16.22 5.41
N LEU A 59 -6.37 15.73 5.49
CA LEU A 59 -7.57 16.47 5.10
C LEU A 59 -7.74 17.75 5.93
N GLU A 60 -7.57 17.66 7.24
CA GLU A 60 -7.69 18.82 8.12
C GLU A 60 -6.62 19.87 7.87
N THR A 61 -5.37 19.48 7.60
CA THR A 61 -4.29 20.45 7.32
C THR A 61 -4.51 21.16 5.98
N ALA A 62 -4.94 20.44 4.94
CA ALA A 62 -5.33 21.05 3.67
C ALA A 62 -6.51 22.02 3.84
N PHE A 63 -7.52 21.60 4.60
CA PHE A 63 -8.68 22.43 4.89
C PHE A 63 -8.35 23.67 5.72
N LYS A 64 -7.52 23.54 6.75
CA LYS A 64 -7.02 24.65 7.57
C LYS A 64 -6.29 25.66 6.68
N LYS A 65 -5.42 25.21 5.77
CA LYS A 65 -4.69 26.08 4.82
C LYS A 65 -5.63 26.84 3.90
N GLU A 66 -6.67 26.19 3.37
CA GLU A 66 -7.62 26.83 2.45
C GLU A 66 -8.60 27.78 3.17
N THR A 67 -8.79 27.61 4.48
CA THR A 67 -9.69 28.41 5.31
C THR A 67 -8.99 29.47 6.16
N VAL A 68 -7.67 29.63 6.04
CA VAL A 68 -6.97 30.77 6.67
C VAL A 68 -7.43 32.08 6.01
N GLY A 69 -8.13 32.92 6.77
CA GLY A 69 -8.56 34.26 6.34
C GLY A 69 -10.04 34.53 6.60
N LEU A 70 -10.55 35.65 6.05
CA LEU A 70 -11.96 36.00 6.13
C LEU A 70 -12.73 35.19 5.07
N VAL A 71 -13.43 34.14 5.51
CA VAL A 71 -14.19 33.23 4.63
C VAL A 71 -15.66 33.29 5.02
N THR A 72 -16.54 33.39 4.04
CA THR A 72 -17.99 33.34 4.30
C THR A 72 -18.43 31.92 4.67
N ARG A 73 -19.55 31.79 5.38
CA ARG A 73 -20.07 30.47 5.79
C ARG A 73 -20.26 29.53 4.60
N GLU A 74 -20.74 30.06 3.48
CA GLU A 74 -20.98 29.30 2.25
C GLU A 74 -19.67 28.75 1.67
N GLN A 75 -18.66 29.61 1.54
CA GLN A 75 -17.32 29.20 1.07
C GLN A 75 -16.68 28.17 1.99
N TYR A 76 -16.87 28.25 3.30
CA TYR A 76 -16.34 27.27 4.24
C TYR A 76 -16.96 25.88 4.03
N VAL A 77 -18.29 25.82 3.84
CA VAL A 77 -19.00 24.56 3.57
C VAL A 77 -18.57 23.98 2.22
N GLU A 78 -18.47 24.81 1.18
CA GLU A 78 -18.05 24.39 -0.15
C GLU A 78 -16.61 23.84 -0.14
N LYS A 79 -15.68 24.54 0.52
CA LYS A 79 -14.29 24.10 0.68
C LYS A 79 -14.19 22.76 1.42
N ARG A 80 -15.02 22.52 2.45
CA ARG A 80 -15.07 21.23 3.15
C ARG A 80 -15.47 20.09 2.21
N VAL A 81 -16.50 20.30 1.40
CA VAL A 81 -16.99 19.28 0.46
C VAL A 81 -15.97 19.04 -0.64
N ASN A 82 -15.42 20.11 -1.23
CA ASN A 82 -14.45 20.01 -2.31
C ASN A 82 -13.16 19.27 -1.89
N ILE A 83 -12.64 19.55 -0.69
CA ILE A 83 -11.43 18.86 -0.20
C ILE A 83 -11.72 17.37 0.04
N ARG A 84 -12.92 17.04 0.52
CA ARG A 84 -13.33 15.65 0.74
C ARG A 84 -13.45 14.89 -0.59
N ASN A 85 -14.09 15.51 -1.59
CA ASN A 85 -14.26 14.91 -2.93
C ASN A 85 -12.91 14.74 -3.64
N LYS A 86 -12.03 15.76 -3.62
CA LYS A 86 -10.70 15.68 -4.23
C LYS A 86 -9.89 14.52 -3.65
N PHE A 87 -9.93 14.32 -2.33
CA PHE A 87 -9.20 13.23 -1.70
C PHE A 87 -9.79 11.86 -2.05
N GLU A 88 -11.11 11.75 -2.12
CA GLU A 88 -11.78 10.51 -2.55
C GLU A 88 -11.46 10.17 -4.02
N GLU A 89 -11.41 11.17 -4.89
CA GLU A 89 -10.98 11.03 -6.29
C GLU A 89 -9.51 10.62 -6.39
N GLU A 90 -8.62 11.25 -5.62
CA GLU A 90 -7.20 10.89 -5.56
C GLU A 90 -6.97 9.46 -5.02
N GLU A 91 -7.74 9.01 -4.03
CA GLU A 91 -7.70 7.63 -3.56
C GLU A 91 -8.14 6.65 -4.64
N LYS A 92 -9.25 6.94 -5.33
CA LYS A 92 -9.75 6.11 -6.44
C LYS A 92 -8.74 6.03 -7.58
N GLU A 93 -8.11 7.14 -7.94
CA GLU A 93 -7.08 7.17 -9.00
C GLU A 93 -5.84 6.36 -8.58
N LYS A 94 -5.37 6.51 -7.33
CA LYS A 94 -4.25 5.71 -6.82
C LYS A 94 -4.55 4.22 -6.83
N LEU A 95 -5.76 3.82 -6.43
CA LEU A 95 -6.17 2.42 -6.42
C LEU A 95 -6.21 1.84 -7.84
N LEU A 96 -6.77 2.59 -8.79
CA LEU A 96 -6.81 2.22 -10.19
C LEU A 96 -5.41 2.09 -10.79
N LYS A 97 -4.51 3.01 -10.45
CA LYS A 97 -3.11 2.97 -10.91
C LYS A 97 -2.35 1.77 -10.36
N LEU A 98 -2.53 1.43 -9.09
CA LEU A 98 -1.96 0.22 -8.48
C LEU A 98 -2.45 -1.05 -9.19
N GLN A 99 -3.75 -1.10 -9.51
CA GLN A 99 -4.33 -2.23 -10.24
C GLN A 99 -3.71 -2.37 -11.64
N GLN A 100 -3.54 -1.26 -12.36
CA GLN A 100 -2.88 -1.25 -13.67
C GLN A 100 -1.42 -1.71 -13.59
N GLU A 101 -0.66 -1.24 -12.59
CA GLU A 101 0.74 -1.64 -12.37
C GLU A 101 0.84 -3.14 -12.04
N GLU A 102 -0.08 -3.67 -11.26
CA GLU A 102 -0.15 -5.10 -10.95
C GLU A 102 -0.42 -5.93 -12.22
N ASP A 103 -1.38 -5.52 -13.03
CA ASP A 103 -1.71 -6.17 -14.30
C ASP A 103 -0.51 -6.17 -15.26
N GLU A 104 0.23 -5.06 -15.37
CA GLU A 104 1.46 -4.98 -16.17
C GLU A 104 2.54 -5.93 -15.66
N LEU A 105 2.76 -5.99 -14.34
CA LEU A 105 3.72 -6.91 -13.72
C LEU A 105 3.34 -8.37 -13.98
N GLN A 106 2.05 -8.71 -13.91
CA GLN A 106 1.56 -10.05 -14.24
C GLN A 106 1.79 -10.38 -15.71
N GLN A 107 1.54 -9.44 -16.63
CA GLN A 107 1.82 -9.63 -18.06
C GLN A 107 3.32 -9.82 -18.33
N LEU A 108 4.20 -9.06 -17.67
CA LEU A 108 5.66 -9.23 -17.78
C LEU A 108 6.11 -10.61 -17.29
N LYS A 109 5.56 -11.10 -16.18
CA LYS A 109 5.83 -12.47 -15.68
C LYS A 109 5.38 -13.54 -16.69
N ARG A 110 4.20 -13.38 -17.31
CA ARG A 110 3.69 -14.29 -18.35
C ARG A 110 4.58 -14.29 -19.61
N LYS A 111 5.04 -13.11 -20.05
CA LYS A 111 5.97 -12.98 -21.20
C LYS A 111 7.32 -13.65 -20.91
N LYS A 112 7.91 -13.46 -19.72
CA LYS A 112 9.15 -14.13 -19.31
C LYS A 112 9.04 -15.65 -19.26
N ARG A 113 7.90 -16.19 -18.79
CA ARG A 113 7.62 -17.63 -18.80
C ARG A 113 7.52 -18.21 -20.22
N LYS A 114 6.89 -17.48 -21.15
CA LYS A 114 6.80 -17.90 -22.56
C LYS A 114 8.16 -17.95 -23.26
N ILE A 115 9.07 -17.02 -22.93
CA ILE A 115 10.42 -16.98 -23.50
C ILE A 115 11.32 -18.09 -22.91
N LYS A 116 11.14 -18.44 -21.63
CA LYS A 116 11.91 -19.51 -20.97
C LYS A 116 11.44 -20.93 -21.33
N GLY A 117 10.27 -21.08 -21.94
CA GLY A 117 9.68 -22.38 -22.30
C GLY A 117 10.23 -23.06 -23.57
N GLY A 118 11.20 -22.45 -24.26
CA GLY A 118 11.69 -22.94 -25.56
C GLY A 118 13.03 -23.66 -25.58
N SER A 119 13.76 -23.77 -24.46
CA SER A 119 15.12 -24.34 -24.46
C SER A 119 15.20 -25.61 -23.63
N LYS A 120 14.99 -26.76 -24.30
CA LYS A 120 15.47 -28.07 -23.84
C LYS A 120 17.00 -28.05 -23.94
N LEU A 121 17.68 -27.65 -22.87
CA LEU A 121 19.12 -27.81 -22.74
C LEU A 121 19.41 -29.27 -22.38
N SER A 122 20.04 -30.00 -23.30
CA SER A 122 20.45 -31.40 -23.21
C SER A 122 21.82 -31.59 -22.52
N PHE A 123 22.16 -30.75 -21.54
CA PHE A 123 23.50 -30.71 -20.92
C PHE A 123 23.49 -30.98 -19.41
N ALA A 124 22.37 -31.48 -18.86
CA ALA A 124 22.23 -31.77 -17.43
C ALA A 124 22.15 -33.27 -17.12
N ASP A 125 22.72 -34.13 -17.97
CA ASP A 125 22.61 -35.60 -17.86
C ASP A 125 23.97 -36.32 -17.69
N ASP A 126 25.04 -35.62 -17.29
CA ASP A 126 26.36 -36.27 -17.20
C ASP A 126 27.20 -35.88 -15.97
N ILE A 127 26.59 -35.65 -14.80
CA ILE A 127 27.31 -35.71 -13.51
C ILE A 127 26.37 -36.27 -12.41
N GLU A 128 26.55 -37.57 -12.13
CA GLU A 128 26.65 -38.14 -10.76
C GLU A 128 25.34 -38.30 -9.96
N ASN A 129 24.65 -39.45 -10.10
CA ASN A 129 24.83 -40.71 -9.34
C ASN A 129 24.11 -40.75 -7.97
N GLY A 130 23.06 -41.58 -7.91
CA GLY A 130 22.76 -42.40 -6.72
C GLY A 130 21.41 -42.16 -6.03
N SER A 131 20.36 -42.88 -6.43
CA SER A 131 19.58 -43.81 -5.56
C SER A 131 18.22 -44.14 -6.18
N GLU A 132 18.20 -45.27 -6.89
CA GLU A 132 17.24 -46.38 -6.76
C GLU A 132 16.07 -46.16 -5.78
N ASP A 133 14.83 -46.11 -6.29
CA ASP A 133 13.92 -47.25 -6.10
C ASP A 133 12.70 -47.18 -7.03
N GLU A 134 12.40 -48.35 -7.58
CA GLU A 134 11.35 -48.74 -8.51
C GLU A 134 10.12 -49.17 -7.68
N TYR A 135 8.86 -48.82 -7.99
CA TYR A 135 7.82 -49.70 -8.58
C TYR A 135 6.44 -49.10 -8.24
N GLY A 136 5.48 -49.15 -9.18
CA GLY A 136 4.05 -49.06 -8.83
C GLY A 136 3.11 -48.45 -9.87
N ASP A 137 2.85 -49.20 -10.93
CA ASP A 137 1.89 -48.96 -12.01
C ASP A 137 0.40 -48.89 -11.57
N ASN A 138 -0.37 -48.18 -12.39
CA ASN A 138 -1.79 -48.32 -12.72
C ASN A 138 -2.93 -47.75 -11.83
N GLY A 139 -3.57 -46.71 -12.38
CA GLY A 139 -4.95 -46.85 -12.87
C GLY A 139 -6.10 -46.28 -12.03
N THR A 140 -6.78 -45.29 -12.63
CA THR A 140 -8.24 -44.99 -12.49
C THR A 140 -8.62 -43.77 -11.63
N ARG A 141 -9.10 -42.75 -12.36
CA ARG A 141 -10.23 -41.83 -12.09
C ARG A 141 -10.45 -41.40 -10.64
N GLU A 142 -10.39 -40.09 -10.42
CA GLU A 142 -11.56 -39.24 -10.16
C GLU A 142 -11.02 -37.83 -9.90
N ALA A 143 -11.77 -36.82 -10.32
CA ALA A 143 -11.42 -35.41 -10.19
C ALA A 143 -11.36 -35.00 -8.71
N SER A 144 -10.21 -35.24 -8.08
CA SER A 144 -9.94 -34.75 -6.75
C SER A 144 -9.39 -33.33 -6.88
N ASN A 145 -10.29 -32.36 -6.78
CA ASN A 145 -9.96 -31.02 -6.25
C ASN A 145 -9.49 -31.18 -4.80
N LEU A 146 -8.41 -31.95 -4.60
CA LEU A 146 -7.58 -31.83 -3.44
C LEU A 146 -6.95 -30.45 -3.61
N SER A 147 -7.61 -29.46 -3.00
CA SER A 147 -6.94 -28.40 -2.28
C SER A 147 -5.55 -28.93 -1.93
N ARG A 148 -4.52 -28.28 -2.46
CA ARG A 148 -3.13 -28.56 -2.11
C ARG A 148 -3.05 -28.42 -0.59
N GLY A 149 -3.40 -29.50 0.11
CA GLY A 149 -3.30 -29.65 1.54
C GLY A 149 -1.88 -29.25 1.84
N LYS A 150 -1.74 -28.31 2.76
CA LYS A 150 -0.51 -27.59 3.09
C LYS A 150 0.58 -28.63 3.43
N LEU A 151 1.19 -29.19 2.39
CA LEU A 151 2.22 -30.20 2.48
C LEU A 151 3.48 -29.45 2.91
N GLY A 152 3.84 -29.65 4.17
CA GLY A 152 5.23 -29.58 4.61
C GLY A 152 5.67 -28.29 5.29
N LYS A 153 4.99 -27.87 6.37
CA LYS A 153 5.63 -27.11 7.45
C LYS A 153 5.08 -27.54 8.81
N ASP A 154 5.93 -27.55 9.82
CA ASP A 154 5.53 -27.83 11.19
C ASP A 154 4.50 -26.79 11.66
N PRO A 155 3.33 -27.19 12.19
CA PRO A 155 2.27 -26.27 12.60
C PRO A 155 2.63 -25.47 13.87
N THR A 156 3.71 -25.85 14.55
CA THR A 156 4.23 -25.18 15.74
C THR A 156 5.20 -24.05 15.42
N VAL A 157 5.68 -23.96 14.17
CA VAL A 157 6.57 -22.90 13.74
C VAL A 157 5.74 -21.67 13.39
N GLU A 158 6.04 -20.55 14.05
CA GLU A 158 5.38 -19.28 13.79
C GLU A 158 5.68 -18.80 12.35
N THR A 159 4.67 -18.85 11.48
CA THR A 159 4.76 -18.37 10.09
C THR A 159 4.04 -17.02 9.90
N SER A 160 3.79 -16.30 11.00
CA SER A 160 3.19 -14.96 11.02
C SER A 160 3.95 -13.97 10.13
N PHE A 161 5.29 -14.07 10.13
CA PHE A 161 6.20 -13.22 9.36
C PHE A 161 6.18 -13.47 7.84
N LEU A 162 5.72 -14.62 7.38
CA LEU A 162 5.68 -14.91 5.95
C LEU A 162 4.47 -14.22 5.33
N PRO A 163 4.63 -13.53 4.18
CA PRO A 163 3.51 -13.03 3.39
C PRO A 163 2.58 -14.19 3.00
N ASP A 164 1.41 -14.21 3.62
CA ASP A 164 0.39 -15.24 3.47
C ASP A 164 -0.90 -14.58 2.96
N SER A 165 -1.15 -14.72 1.66
CA SER A 165 -2.28 -14.08 0.98
C SER A 165 -3.63 -14.60 1.47
N GLU A 166 -3.71 -15.83 1.97
CA GLU A 166 -4.95 -16.40 2.51
C GLU A 166 -5.28 -15.73 3.85
N ARG A 167 -4.29 -15.62 4.74
CA ARG A 167 -4.42 -14.93 6.03
C ARG A 167 -4.76 -13.46 5.86
N GLU A 168 -4.08 -12.76 4.96
CA GLU A 168 -4.37 -11.35 4.69
C GLU A 168 -5.81 -11.18 4.17
N ALA A 169 -6.29 -12.07 3.30
CA ALA A 169 -7.67 -12.03 2.83
C ALA A 169 -8.71 -12.26 3.94
N GLU A 170 -8.44 -13.18 4.87
CA GLU A 170 -9.28 -13.43 6.04
C GLU A 170 -9.30 -12.21 6.99
N GLU A 171 -8.14 -11.63 7.29
CA GLU A 171 -8.03 -10.42 8.12
C GLU A 171 -8.79 -9.24 7.49
N GLN A 172 -8.71 -9.07 6.17
CA GLN A 172 -9.46 -8.04 5.46
C GLN A 172 -10.97 -8.28 5.52
N ALA A 173 -11.41 -9.54 5.36
CA ALA A 173 -12.83 -9.88 5.46
C ALA A 173 -13.39 -9.60 6.86
N GLU A 174 -12.66 -9.95 7.92
CA GLU A 174 -13.05 -9.61 9.30
C GLU A 174 -13.04 -8.10 9.55
N ARG A 175 -12.05 -7.39 8.99
CA ARG A 175 -11.99 -5.93 9.07
C ARG A 175 -13.18 -5.27 8.39
N GLU A 176 -13.57 -5.73 7.20
CA GLU A 176 -14.77 -5.24 6.51
C GLU A 176 -16.04 -5.53 7.30
N ARG A 177 -16.16 -6.72 7.89
CA ARG A 177 -17.29 -7.09 8.73
C ARG A 177 -17.43 -6.16 9.93
N LEU A 178 -16.34 -5.95 10.68
CA LEU A 178 -16.32 -5.02 11.82
C LEU A 178 -16.63 -3.59 11.39
N ARG A 179 -16.13 -3.15 10.24
CA ARG A 179 -16.45 -1.83 9.68
C ARG A 179 -17.95 -1.69 9.42
N ARG A 180 -18.60 -2.70 8.85
CA ARG A 180 -20.06 -2.69 8.60
C ARG A 180 -20.84 -2.66 9.91
N GLN A 181 -20.46 -3.48 10.88
CA GLN A 181 -21.07 -3.47 12.22
C GLN A 181 -20.97 -2.09 12.86
N TRP A 182 -19.76 -1.50 12.84
CA TRP A 182 -19.54 -0.17 13.38
C TRP A 182 -20.39 0.90 12.68
N VAL A 183 -20.51 0.88 11.35
CA VAL A 183 -21.35 1.83 10.62
C VAL A 183 -22.82 1.69 11.04
N ILE A 184 -23.33 0.46 11.14
CA ILE A 184 -24.71 0.20 11.57
C ILE A 184 -24.93 0.70 12.99
N GLU A 185 -24.02 0.41 13.92
CA GLU A 185 -24.09 0.89 15.30
C GLU A 185 -24.04 2.42 15.35
N GLN A 186 -23.19 3.06 14.56
CA GLN A 186 -23.14 4.53 14.47
C GLN A 186 -24.43 5.13 13.91
N GLU A 187 -25.05 4.47 12.94
CA GLU A 187 -26.33 4.89 12.39
C GLU A 187 -27.45 4.72 13.42
N GLN A 188 -27.45 3.62 14.19
CA GLN A 188 -28.39 3.42 15.29
C GLN A 188 -28.23 4.51 16.36
N ILE A 189 -27.01 4.75 16.85
CA ILE A 189 -26.73 5.78 17.87
C ILE A 189 -27.16 7.18 17.39
N LYS A 190 -26.98 7.49 16.11
CA LYS A 190 -27.39 8.78 15.55
C LYS A 190 -28.89 8.92 15.39
N ASN A 191 -29.59 7.82 15.12
CA ASN A 191 -31.04 7.78 14.95
C ASN A 191 -31.78 7.65 16.29
N GLU A 192 -31.09 7.40 17.40
CA GLU A 192 -31.69 7.40 18.73
C GLU A 192 -32.17 8.83 19.08
N PRO A 193 -33.48 9.02 19.33
CA PRO A 193 -34.02 10.34 19.63
C PRO A 193 -33.52 10.83 20.99
N LEU A 194 -32.95 12.04 21.01
CA LEU A 194 -32.40 12.63 22.23
C LEU A 194 -33.44 13.51 22.92
N GLU A 195 -33.70 13.22 24.20
CA GLU A 195 -34.58 14.02 25.04
C GLU A 195 -33.79 15.13 25.74
N ILE A 196 -33.93 16.36 25.24
CA ILE A 196 -33.31 17.54 25.83
C ILE A 196 -34.31 18.18 26.80
N THR A 197 -34.05 18.00 28.09
CA THR A 197 -34.70 18.80 29.14
C THR A 197 -34.00 20.13 29.24
N TYR A 198 -34.71 21.22 29.03
CA TYR A 198 -34.21 22.56 29.33
C TYR A 198 -35.18 23.30 30.24
N SER A 199 -34.62 24.16 31.07
CA SER A 199 -35.36 25.07 31.92
C SER A 199 -34.93 26.50 31.67
N TYR A 200 -35.89 27.41 31.72
CA TYR A 200 -35.63 28.85 31.65
C TYR A 200 -36.42 29.56 32.75
N TRP A 201 -35.93 30.74 33.12
CA TRP A 201 -36.47 31.56 34.20
C TRP A 201 -36.76 32.97 33.71
N ASP A 202 -38.03 33.36 33.76
CA ASP A 202 -38.55 34.68 33.38
C ASP A 202 -39.32 35.35 34.55
N GLY A 203 -39.16 34.83 35.77
CA GLY A 203 -39.91 35.20 36.97
C GLY A 203 -40.83 34.09 37.47
N THR A 204 -41.09 33.06 36.66
CA THR A 204 -41.69 31.78 37.05
C THR A 204 -40.87 30.63 36.43
N GLY A 205 -40.80 29.48 37.10
CA GLY A 205 -39.96 28.37 36.67
C GLY A 205 -40.59 27.57 35.54
N HIS A 206 -39.99 27.60 34.35
CA HIS A 206 -40.47 26.82 33.21
C HIS A 206 -39.50 25.68 32.88
N ARG A 207 -39.98 24.44 32.93
CA ARG A 207 -39.25 23.23 32.50
C ARG A 207 -39.97 22.64 31.30
N ARG A 208 -39.26 22.46 30.19
CA ARG A 208 -39.80 21.84 28.97
C ARG A 208 -38.87 20.74 28.49
N VAL A 209 -39.47 19.77 27.83
CA VAL A 209 -38.79 18.63 27.23
C VAL A 209 -38.97 18.75 25.72
N ILE A 210 -37.88 18.70 24.97
CA ILE A 210 -37.88 18.62 23.51
C ILE A 210 -37.19 17.33 23.10
N GLN A 211 -37.81 16.58 22.18
CA GLN A 211 -37.17 15.48 21.49
C GLN A 211 -36.55 15.98 20.18
N VAL A 212 -35.28 15.68 19.97
CA VAL A 212 -34.58 15.97 18.72
C VAL A 212 -34.31 14.64 18.02
N CYS A 213 -34.82 14.53 16.79
CA CYS A 213 -34.66 13.38 15.89
C CYS A 213 -33.55 13.64 14.88
#